data_AF-A0A7X0VQ12-F1
#
_entry.id   AF-A0A7X0VQ12-F1
#
_cell.length_a   1.000
_cell.length_b   1.000
_cell.length_c   1.000
_cell.angle_alpha   90.00
_cell.angle_beta   90.00
_cell.angle_gamma   90.00
#
_symmetry.space_group_name_H-M   'P 1'
#
loop_
_entity.id
_entity.type
_entity.pdbx_description
1 polymer ?
#
loop_
_entity_poly.entity_id
_entity_poly.type
_entity_poly.pdbx_seq_one_letter_code
_entity_poly.pdbx_strand_id
1 'polypeptide(L)'
;MNKIILDANQRKKSGGFVLNLNNIESIENLHLNLTNIIEECKEEISKQNFNSAKDLLNLSLKLSDYGDEEVNNIKLKYYFENISYKYENNKKADINVCMDLLLDIKMFFSIVHSQHRLNNPETEIMINNLNKVKESILIEELLEKEIGNYEDYGSIKKIEELEEFSKEYSLKEIEELKVAYVSKINETIISLKDKPSDLAISSIKKILENKYPTDYLVSEEFLNIIIKDNYKNIENYNALLEFTDKAYLVYRFNISSSLEEKIKVLYSNLIPNYIELPIILKEYVVNQLIVIKEQYFIVSEFFEVLNNIIKKVNMENKSNAIPI
;
A
#
# COMPACT_ATOMS: atom_id res chain seq x y z
N MET A 1 -16.27 -46.84 -12.73
CA MET A 1 -16.52 -45.62 -11.92
C MET A 1 -15.18 -44.92 -11.81
N ASN A 2 -14.90 -43.98 -12.71
CA ASN A 2 -13.54 -43.46 -12.88
C ASN A 2 -13.35 -42.19 -12.05
N LYS A 3 -12.33 -42.25 -11.17
CA LYS A 3 -11.82 -41.15 -10.35
C LYS A 3 -11.34 -40.00 -11.23
N ILE A 4 -11.71 -38.77 -10.87
CA ILE A 4 -11.08 -37.55 -11.37
C ILE A 4 -10.14 -37.06 -10.26
N ILE A 5 -8.86 -36.89 -10.60
CA ILE A 5 -7.82 -36.36 -9.72
C ILE A 5 -7.51 -34.94 -10.21
N LEU A 6 -7.80 -33.93 -9.40
CA LEU A 6 -7.30 -32.57 -9.57
C LEU A 6 -5.94 -32.51 -8.89
N ASP A 7 -4.85 -32.41 -9.65
CA ASP A 7 -3.50 -32.25 -9.13
C ASP A 7 -3.01 -30.80 -9.27
N ALA A 8 -2.33 -30.31 -8.24
CA ALA A 8 -1.71 -29.00 -8.22
C ALA A 8 -0.27 -29.11 -8.75
N ASN A 9 0.09 -28.25 -9.70
CA ASN A 9 1.45 -28.24 -10.26
C ASN A 9 2.48 -27.97 -9.16
N GLN A 10 3.38 -28.94 -8.90
CA GLN A 10 4.30 -29.01 -7.75
C GLN A 10 5.45 -27.98 -7.75
N ARG A 11 5.31 -26.82 -8.41
CA ARG A 11 6.34 -25.78 -8.45
C ARG A 11 5.79 -24.38 -8.21
N LYS A 12 5.31 -24.09 -7.00
CA LYS A 12 5.48 -22.80 -6.27
C LYS A 12 4.72 -22.80 -4.94
N LYS A 13 5.41 -22.39 -3.86
CA LYS A 13 4.82 -22.18 -2.54
C LYS A 13 3.80 -21.03 -2.62
N SER A 14 2.54 -21.35 -2.28
CA SER A 14 1.38 -20.48 -2.14
C SER A 14 0.95 -19.66 -3.37
N GLY A 15 0.44 -20.35 -4.38
CA GLY A 15 -0.52 -19.84 -5.36
C GLY A 15 -1.77 -20.74 -5.38
N GLY A 16 -2.35 -20.98 -4.20
CA GLY A 16 -3.50 -21.87 -4.06
C GLY A 16 -4.74 -21.30 -4.75
N PHE A 17 -5.34 -22.08 -5.64
CA PHE A 17 -6.68 -21.84 -6.12
C PHE A 17 -7.67 -22.43 -5.11
N VAL A 18 -8.40 -21.58 -4.40
CA VAL A 18 -9.54 -21.99 -3.57
C VAL A 18 -10.79 -21.73 -4.39
N LEU A 19 -11.47 -22.80 -4.79
CA LEU A 19 -12.80 -22.73 -5.38
C LEU A 19 -13.78 -22.60 -4.22
N ASN A 20 -14.31 -21.38 -3.97
CA ASN A 20 -15.32 -21.18 -2.94
C ASN A 20 -16.68 -21.66 -3.48
N LEU A 21 -17.17 -22.77 -2.95
CA LEU A 21 -18.35 -23.49 -3.46
C LEU A 21 -19.66 -23.09 -2.77
N ASN A 22 -19.74 -21.92 -2.12
CA ASN A 22 -20.93 -21.39 -1.43
C ASN A 22 -22.24 -22.17 -1.68
N ASN A 23 -22.69 -22.96 -0.69
CA ASN A 23 -23.95 -23.71 -0.71
C ASN A 23 -24.17 -24.69 -1.89
N ILE A 24 -23.13 -25.08 -2.62
CA ILE A 24 -23.22 -26.12 -3.66
C ILE A 24 -23.16 -27.50 -2.99
N GLU A 25 -24.31 -28.17 -2.93
CA GLU A 25 -24.48 -29.47 -2.27
C GLU A 25 -23.93 -30.67 -3.07
N SER A 26 -23.64 -30.50 -4.37
CA SER A 26 -23.13 -31.56 -5.25
C SER A 26 -22.15 -31.03 -6.31
N ILE A 27 -21.07 -31.77 -6.58
CA ILE A 27 -20.11 -31.48 -7.66
C ILE A 27 -20.77 -31.56 -9.05
N GLU A 28 -21.85 -32.31 -9.18
CA GLU A 28 -22.63 -32.37 -10.43
C GLU A 28 -23.35 -31.04 -10.72
N ASN A 29 -23.55 -30.20 -9.69
CA ASN A 29 -24.13 -28.86 -9.81
C ASN A 29 -23.06 -27.80 -10.15
N LEU A 30 -21.77 -28.15 -10.13
CA LEU A 30 -20.68 -27.29 -10.60
C LEU A 30 -20.66 -27.31 -12.13
N HIS A 31 -21.51 -26.47 -12.73
CA HIS A 31 -21.46 -26.20 -14.14
C HIS A 31 -20.29 -25.25 -14.44
N LEU A 32 -19.07 -25.80 -14.54
CA LEU A 32 -17.88 -25.10 -15.04
C LEU A 32 -17.94 -24.86 -16.56
N ASN A 33 -19.12 -24.52 -17.06
CA ASN A 33 -19.36 -24.16 -18.44
C ASN A 33 -19.14 -22.65 -18.55
N LEU A 34 -18.17 -22.25 -19.38
CA LEU A 34 -17.80 -20.85 -19.58
C LEU A 34 -19.00 -19.99 -19.99
N THR A 35 -19.85 -20.48 -20.89
CA THR A 35 -21.06 -19.77 -21.34
C THR A 35 -22.03 -19.51 -20.20
N ASN A 36 -22.30 -20.52 -19.36
CA ASN A 36 -23.18 -20.35 -18.20
C ASN A 36 -22.60 -19.34 -17.20
N ILE A 37 -21.30 -19.43 -16.92
CA ILE A 37 -20.61 -18.51 -16.00
C ILE A 37 -20.64 -17.07 -16.52
N ILE A 38 -20.49 -16.87 -17.84
CA ILE A 38 -20.60 -15.56 -18.47
C ILE A 38 -22.02 -15.02 -18.34
N GLU A 39 -23.05 -15.84 -18.57
CA GLU A 39 -24.46 -15.43 -18.41
C GLU A 39 -24.79 -15.09 -16.95
N GLU A 40 -24.37 -15.91 -15.98
CA GLU A 40 -24.50 -15.62 -14.55
C GLU A 40 -23.77 -14.32 -14.20
N CYS A 41 -22.59 -14.08 -14.75
CA CYS A 41 -21.84 -12.84 -14.54
C CYS A 41 -22.62 -11.63 -15.09
N LYS A 42 -23.23 -11.74 -16.28
CA LYS A 42 -24.08 -10.69 -16.86
C LYS A 42 -25.28 -10.41 -15.96
N GLU A 43 -25.90 -11.45 -15.41
CA GLU A 43 -27.04 -11.33 -14.50
C GLU A 43 -26.64 -10.61 -13.21
N GLU A 44 -25.53 -11.00 -12.56
CA GLU A 44 -25.07 -10.35 -11.33
C GLU A 44 -24.64 -8.89 -11.56
N ILE A 45 -24.06 -8.56 -12.72
CA ILE A 45 -23.83 -7.15 -13.12
C ILE A 45 -25.16 -6.40 -13.22
N SER A 46 -26.18 -6.97 -13.86
CA SER A 46 -27.49 -6.33 -14.02
C SER A 46 -28.20 -6.10 -12.67
N LYS A 47 -27.99 -7.00 -11.70
CA LYS A 47 -28.45 -6.87 -10.32
C LYS A 47 -27.58 -5.94 -9.46
N GLN A 48 -26.51 -5.38 -10.03
CA GLN A 48 -25.52 -4.54 -9.33
C GLN A 48 -24.79 -5.26 -8.19
N ASN A 49 -24.71 -6.59 -8.22
CA ASN A 49 -23.97 -7.40 -7.25
C ASN A 49 -22.51 -7.58 -7.72
N PHE A 50 -21.75 -6.48 -7.67
CA PHE A 50 -20.39 -6.45 -8.20
C PHE A 50 -19.40 -7.38 -7.49
N ASN A 51 -19.64 -7.74 -6.23
CA ASN A 51 -18.81 -8.73 -5.54
C ASN A 51 -18.95 -10.12 -6.18
N SER A 52 -20.18 -10.57 -6.39
CA SER A 52 -20.46 -11.87 -7.00
C SER A 52 -20.07 -11.88 -8.49
N ALA A 53 -20.34 -10.79 -9.21
CA ALA A 53 -19.89 -10.63 -10.58
C ALA A 53 -18.35 -10.69 -10.72
N LYS A 54 -17.60 -10.13 -9.75
CA LYS A 54 -16.13 -10.19 -9.75
C LYS A 54 -15.62 -11.61 -9.58
N ASP A 55 -16.26 -12.39 -8.70
CA ASP A 55 -15.88 -13.79 -8.48
C ASP A 55 -16.13 -14.63 -9.75
N LEU A 56 -17.28 -14.42 -10.41
CA LEU A 56 -17.62 -15.06 -11.68
C LEU A 56 -16.68 -14.65 -12.82
N LEU A 57 -16.33 -13.36 -12.92
CA LEU A 57 -15.35 -12.86 -13.89
C LEU A 57 -13.95 -13.46 -13.67
N ASN A 58 -13.51 -13.59 -12.42
CA ASN A 58 -12.25 -14.23 -12.10
C ASN A 58 -12.25 -15.72 -12.45
N LEU A 59 -13.41 -16.37 -12.32
CA LEU A 59 -13.60 -17.76 -12.72
C LEU A 59 -13.58 -17.90 -14.25
N SER A 60 -14.27 -17.01 -14.99
CA SER A 60 -14.29 -17.04 -16.46
C SER A 60 -12.89 -16.85 -17.04
N LEU A 61 -12.10 -15.91 -16.51
CA LEU A 61 -10.70 -15.68 -16.91
C LEU A 61 -9.78 -16.90 -16.69
N LYS A 62 -10.11 -17.78 -15.74
CA LYS A 62 -9.36 -19.01 -15.48
C LYS A 62 -9.79 -20.17 -16.38
N LEU A 63 -11.03 -20.15 -16.85
CA LEU A 63 -11.60 -21.19 -17.70
C LEU A 63 -11.42 -20.91 -19.19
N SER A 64 -11.23 -19.64 -19.58
CA SER A 64 -11.04 -19.23 -20.97
C SER A 64 -9.58 -19.23 -21.40
N ASP A 65 -9.35 -19.36 -22.70
CA ASP A 65 -8.04 -19.08 -23.29
C ASP A 65 -7.69 -17.58 -23.21
N TYR A 66 -6.40 -17.28 -23.27
CA TYR A 66 -5.94 -15.89 -23.30
C TYR A 66 -6.48 -15.17 -24.54
N GLY A 67 -7.16 -14.05 -24.33
CA GLY A 67 -7.72 -13.25 -25.43
C GLY A 67 -9.12 -13.67 -25.89
N ASP A 68 -9.81 -14.54 -25.13
CA ASP A 68 -11.21 -14.88 -25.38
C ASP A 68 -12.09 -13.62 -25.46
N GLU A 69 -12.81 -13.46 -26.59
CA GLU A 69 -13.56 -12.26 -26.90
C GLU A 69 -14.77 -12.07 -25.97
N GLU A 70 -15.46 -13.15 -25.62
CA GLU A 70 -16.65 -13.09 -24.78
C GLU A 70 -16.27 -12.74 -23.34
N VAL A 71 -15.18 -13.33 -22.82
CA VAL A 71 -14.61 -12.99 -21.52
C VAL A 71 -14.08 -11.56 -21.49
N ASN A 72 -13.47 -11.08 -22.57
CA ASN A 72 -13.04 -9.69 -22.68
C ASN A 72 -14.23 -8.71 -22.67
N ASN A 73 -15.31 -9.03 -23.37
CA ASN A 73 -16.52 -8.20 -23.41
C ASN A 73 -17.19 -8.12 -22.04
N ILE A 74 -17.36 -9.24 -21.33
CA ILE A 74 -17.93 -9.21 -19.98
C ILE A 74 -17.01 -8.51 -18.98
N LYS A 75 -15.68 -8.62 -19.12
CA LYS A 75 -14.71 -7.87 -18.32
C LYS A 75 -14.92 -6.37 -18.48
N LEU A 76 -15.02 -5.87 -19.71
CA LEU A 76 -15.28 -4.45 -19.96
C LEU A 76 -16.60 -4.01 -19.36
N LYS A 77 -17.67 -4.78 -19.60
CA LYS A 77 -19.00 -4.48 -19.05
C LYS A 77 -18.97 -4.41 -17.52
N TYR A 78 -18.31 -5.36 -16.86
CA TYR A 78 -18.15 -5.35 -15.40
C TYR A 78 -17.51 -4.06 -14.91
N TYR A 79 -16.35 -3.67 -15.47
CA TYR A 79 -15.65 -2.47 -15.00
C TYR A 79 -16.45 -1.20 -15.30
N PHE A 80 -17.04 -1.08 -16.49
CA PHE A 80 -17.86 0.06 -16.87
C PHE A 80 -19.07 0.25 -15.94
N GLU A 81 -19.84 -0.82 -15.69
CA GLU A 81 -21.04 -0.78 -14.84
C GLU A 81 -20.68 -0.52 -13.37
N ASN A 82 -19.59 -1.13 -12.88
CA ASN A 82 -19.11 -0.89 -11.53
C ASN A 82 -18.66 0.57 -11.31
N ILE A 83 -17.93 1.15 -12.27
CA ILE A 83 -17.53 2.56 -12.23
C ILE A 83 -18.76 3.47 -12.26
N SER A 84 -19.72 3.19 -13.15
CA SER A 84 -20.95 3.97 -13.28
C SER A 84 -21.77 3.92 -11.99
N TYR A 85 -21.94 2.72 -11.41
CA TYR A 85 -22.61 2.53 -10.13
C TYR A 85 -21.91 3.28 -8.98
N LYS A 86 -20.58 3.18 -8.89
CA LYS A 86 -19.80 3.94 -7.88
C LYS A 86 -20.00 5.44 -8.06
N TYR A 87 -19.96 5.94 -9.29
CA TYR A 87 -20.16 7.35 -9.57
C TYR A 87 -21.57 7.83 -9.21
N GLU A 88 -22.62 7.08 -9.54
CA GLU A 88 -24.01 7.45 -9.23
C GLU A 88 -24.28 7.49 -7.72
N ASN A 89 -23.78 6.50 -6.99
CA ASN A 89 -24.00 6.41 -5.54
C ASN A 89 -23.08 7.31 -4.71
N ASN A 90 -21.96 7.76 -5.28
CA ASN A 90 -20.98 8.60 -4.59
C ASN A 90 -20.78 9.97 -5.28
N LYS A 91 -21.77 10.42 -6.05
CA LYS A 91 -21.73 11.70 -6.76
C LYS A 91 -21.64 12.84 -5.72
N LYS A 92 -20.41 13.34 -5.49
CA LYS A 92 -20.00 14.31 -4.43
C LYS A 92 -19.53 13.72 -3.08
N ALA A 93 -19.05 12.48 -3.07
CA ALA A 93 -18.34 11.95 -1.90
C ALA A 93 -16.95 12.59 -1.73
N ASP A 94 -16.35 12.32 -0.57
CA ASP A 94 -14.98 12.69 -0.17
C ASP A 94 -13.95 12.54 -1.31
N ILE A 95 -12.89 13.35 -1.29
CA ILE A 95 -11.84 13.40 -2.32
C ILE A 95 -11.26 12.00 -2.61
N ASN A 96 -11.14 11.16 -1.57
CA ASN A 96 -10.63 9.81 -1.68
C ASN A 96 -11.50 8.95 -2.61
N VAL A 97 -12.82 9.06 -2.52
CA VAL A 97 -13.76 8.34 -3.39
C VAL A 97 -13.65 8.80 -4.83
N CYS A 98 -13.44 10.09 -5.06
CA CYS A 98 -13.22 10.62 -6.40
C CYS A 98 -11.87 10.19 -6.99
N MET A 99 -10.80 10.14 -6.19
CA MET A 99 -9.50 9.61 -6.62
C MET A 99 -9.60 8.12 -6.98
N ASP A 100 -10.24 7.31 -6.15
CA ASP A 100 -10.47 5.89 -6.43
C ASP A 100 -11.24 5.67 -7.75
N LEU A 101 -12.27 6.49 -7.98
CA LEU A 101 -13.06 6.44 -9.21
C LEU A 101 -12.20 6.78 -10.45
N LEU A 102 -11.30 7.76 -10.34
CA LEU A 102 -10.37 8.10 -11.42
C LEU A 102 -9.39 6.95 -11.70
N LEU A 103 -8.83 6.32 -10.66
CA LEU A 103 -7.98 5.14 -10.81
C LEU A 103 -8.70 3.99 -11.51
N ASP A 104 -9.96 3.72 -11.13
CA ASP A 104 -10.78 2.71 -11.79
C ASP A 104 -11.01 3.05 -13.29
N ILE A 105 -11.28 4.31 -13.62
CA ILE A 105 -11.41 4.78 -15.02
C ILE A 105 -10.10 4.59 -15.79
N LYS A 106 -8.94 4.89 -15.19
CA LYS A 106 -7.62 4.66 -15.80
C LYS A 106 -7.43 3.19 -16.13
N MET A 107 -7.72 2.32 -15.15
CA MET A 107 -7.61 0.88 -15.31
C MET A 107 -8.51 0.39 -16.44
N PHE A 108 -9.76 0.90 -16.52
CA PHE A 108 -10.64 0.60 -17.63
C PHE A 108 -10.02 0.95 -18.99
N PHE A 109 -9.47 2.17 -19.15
CA PHE A 109 -8.83 2.56 -20.39
C PHE A 109 -7.57 1.73 -20.72
N SER A 110 -6.81 1.32 -19.70
CA SER A 110 -5.68 0.39 -19.89
C SER A 110 -6.16 -0.97 -20.43
N ILE A 111 -7.26 -1.51 -19.89
CA ILE A 111 -7.86 -2.76 -20.36
C ILE A 111 -8.29 -2.61 -21.83
N VAL A 112 -9.03 -1.55 -22.16
CA VAL A 112 -9.46 -1.25 -23.52
C VAL A 112 -8.25 -1.17 -24.47
N HIS A 113 -7.20 -0.43 -24.10
CA HIS A 113 -6.01 -0.26 -24.95
C HIS A 113 -5.25 -1.56 -25.18
N SER A 114 -5.24 -2.47 -24.19
CA SER A 114 -4.59 -3.78 -24.31
C SER A 114 -5.31 -4.74 -25.26
N GLN A 115 -6.56 -4.43 -25.62
CA GLN A 115 -7.42 -5.29 -26.43
C GLN A 115 -7.43 -4.80 -27.89
N HIS A 116 -6.47 -5.30 -28.68
CA HIS A 116 -6.21 -4.90 -30.08
C HIS A 116 -7.38 -5.11 -31.09
N ARG A 117 -8.54 -5.65 -30.67
CA ARG A 117 -9.64 -6.03 -31.58
C ARG A 117 -11.01 -5.40 -31.24
N LEU A 118 -11.08 -4.51 -30.28
CA LEU A 118 -12.36 -3.92 -29.84
C LEU A 118 -12.72 -2.67 -30.63
N ASN A 119 -13.02 -2.84 -31.92
CA ASN A 119 -13.73 -1.83 -32.70
C ASN A 119 -15.23 -2.15 -32.69
N ASN A 120 -15.84 -2.17 -31.49
CA ASN A 120 -17.28 -2.31 -31.32
C ASN A 120 -17.89 -0.97 -30.87
N PRO A 121 -18.96 -0.48 -31.53
CA PRO A 121 -19.71 0.72 -31.12
C PRO A 121 -20.07 0.77 -29.63
N GLU A 122 -20.33 -0.37 -28.99
CA GLU A 122 -20.64 -0.42 -27.56
C GLU A 122 -19.46 0.03 -26.69
N THR A 123 -18.24 -0.38 -27.04
CA THR A 123 -17.02 0.02 -26.31
C THR A 123 -16.78 1.53 -26.46
N GLU A 124 -17.05 2.10 -27.65
CA GLU A 124 -16.96 3.54 -27.88
C GLU A 124 -17.96 4.33 -27.02
N ILE A 125 -19.19 3.83 -26.87
CA ILE A 125 -20.18 4.42 -25.95
C ILE A 125 -19.68 4.39 -24.51
N MET A 126 -19.12 3.27 -24.05
CA MET A 126 -18.55 3.14 -22.70
C MET A 126 -17.41 4.15 -22.47
N ILE A 127 -16.48 4.26 -23.42
CA ILE A 127 -15.36 5.22 -23.38
C ILE A 127 -15.88 6.65 -23.27
N ASN A 128 -16.83 7.03 -24.13
CA ASN A 128 -17.40 8.38 -24.14
C ASN A 128 -18.13 8.71 -22.83
N ASN A 129 -18.85 7.76 -22.24
CA ASN A 129 -19.51 7.95 -20.97
C ASN A 129 -18.51 8.12 -19.82
N LEU A 130 -17.47 7.28 -19.76
CA LEU A 130 -16.44 7.41 -18.72
C LEU A 130 -15.57 8.66 -18.88
N ASN A 131 -15.36 9.14 -20.11
CA ASN A 131 -14.73 10.45 -20.33
C ASN A 131 -15.57 11.59 -19.74
N LYS A 132 -16.90 11.58 -19.93
CA LYS A 132 -17.78 12.56 -19.29
C LYS A 132 -17.77 12.47 -17.77
N VAL A 133 -17.75 11.25 -17.22
CA VAL A 133 -17.61 11.05 -15.76
C VAL A 133 -16.30 11.66 -15.28
N LYS A 134 -15.18 11.32 -15.93
CA LYS A 134 -13.85 11.87 -15.63
C LYS A 134 -13.83 13.40 -15.68
N GLU A 135 -14.40 14.01 -16.72
CA GLU A 135 -14.49 15.47 -16.87
C GLU A 135 -15.40 16.13 -15.82
N SER A 136 -16.42 15.42 -15.34
CA SER A 136 -17.33 15.92 -14.30
C SER A 136 -16.73 15.88 -12.89
N ILE A 137 -15.66 15.12 -12.67
CA ILE A 137 -14.94 15.09 -11.39
C ILE A 137 -14.03 16.32 -11.37
N LEU A 138 -14.55 17.40 -10.83
CA LEU A 138 -13.81 18.64 -10.59
C LEU A 138 -12.96 18.47 -9.34
N ILE A 139 -11.79 17.87 -9.51
CA ILE A 139 -10.83 17.65 -8.42
C ILE A 139 -10.54 18.99 -7.71
N GLU A 140 -10.42 20.08 -8.47
CA GLU A 140 -10.22 21.45 -7.95
C GLU A 140 -11.28 21.86 -6.89
N GLU A 141 -12.57 21.66 -7.15
CA GLU A 141 -13.64 22.05 -6.20
C GLU A 141 -13.67 21.16 -4.94
N LEU A 142 -13.34 19.88 -5.08
CA LEU A 142 -13.25 18.94 -3.97
C LEU A 142 -12.02 19.24 -3.10
N LEU A 143 -10.92 19.67 -3.73
CA LEU A 143 -9.70 20.11 -3.09
C LEU A 143 -9.90 21.39 -2.28
N GLU A 144 -10.52 22.42 -2.85
CA GLU A 144 -10.82 23.67 -2.13
C GLU A 144 -11.70 23.42 -0.89
N LYS A 145 -12.65 22.48 -0.99
CA LYS A 145 -13.51 22.09 0.13
C LYS A 145 -12.77 21.31 1.22
N GLU A 146 -11.85 20.43 0.85
CA GLU A 146 -10.98 19.74 1.83
C GLU A 146 -10.04 20.73 2.53
N ILE A 147 -9.37 21.60 1.77
CA ILE A 147 -8.48 22.63 2.32
C ILE A 147 -9.29 23.58 3.24
N GLY A 148 -10.53 23.91 2.84
CA GLY A 148 -11.44 24.78 3.60
C GLY A 148 -11.97 24.21 4.92
N ASN A 149 -11.92 22.90 5.13
CA ASN A 149 -12.26 22.24 6.41
C ASN A 149 -11.04 22.23 7.35
N TYR A 150 -10.56 23.44 7.65
CA TYR A 150 -9.28 23.78 8.27
C TYR A 150 -8.97 23.19 9.66
N GLU A 151 -9.92 22.53 10.34
CA GLU A 151 -9.78 22.22 11.77
C GLU A 151 -9.16 20.85 12.09
N ASP A 152 -9.06 19.91 11.12
CA ASP A 152 -8.76 18.51 11.43
C ASP A 152 -7.54 17.88 10.72
N TYR A 153 -6.72 18.65 9.99
CA TYR A 153 -5.65 18.08 9.18
C TYR A 153 -4.24 18.25 9.71
N GLY A 154 -3.56 17.10 9.80
CA GLY A 154 -2.11 17.02 9.79
C GLY A 154 -1.56 15.61 9.64
N SER A 155 -2.37 14.61 9.26
CA SER A 155 -1.86 13.24 9.20
C SER A 155 -0.96 13.02 7.97
N ILE A 156 0.19 12.38 8.19
CA ILE A 156 1.12 11.99 7.12
C ILE A 156 0.45 11.08 6.10
N LYS A 157 -0.53 10.27 6.53
CA LYS A 157 -1.25 9.34 5.67
C LYS A 157 -1.86 10.03 4.44
N LYS A 158 -2.38 11.25 4.61
CA LYS A 158 -2.97 11.99 3.48
C LYS A 158 -1.93 12.37 2.43
N ILE A 159 -0.69 12.68 2.85
CA ILE A 159 0.42 12.93 1.93
C ILE A 159 0.79 11.66 1.18
N GLU A 160 0.84 10.51 1.86
CA GLU A 160 1.13 9.21 1.23
C GLU A 160 0.06 8.79 0.21
N GLU A 161 -1.22 9.03 0.53
CA GLU A 161 -2.35 8.80 -0.38
C GLU A 161 -2.21 9.65 -1.66
N LEU A 162 -1.84 10.92 -1.53
CA LEU A 162 -1.59 11.80 -2.68
C LEU A 162 -0.34 11.37 -3.47
N GLU A 163 0.73 10.95 -2.79
CA GLU A 163 1.93 10.44 -3.46
C GLU A 163 1.66 9.18 -4.28
N GLU A 164 0.86 8.25 -3.74
CA GLU A 164 0.46 7.05 -4.47
C GLU A 164 -0.39 7.41 -5.68
N PHE A 165 -1.35 8.33 -5.52
CA PHE A 165 -2.18 8.83 -6.62
C PHE A 165 -1.34 9.52 -7.71
N SER A 166 -0.36 10.34 -7.32
CA SER A 166 0.54 11.06 -8.25
C SER A 166 1.40 10.15 -9.12
N LYS A 167 1.67 8.90 -8.70
CA LYS A 167 2.37 7.91 -9.55
C LYS A 167 1.56 7.57 -10.80
N GLU A 168 0.24 7.60 -10.67
CA GLU A 168 -0.69 7.24 -11.73
C GLU A 168 -1.26 8.48 -12.45
N TYR A 169 -1.32 9.62 -11.78
CA TYR A 169 -1.89 10.86 -12.31
C TYR A 169 -0.98 12.05 -12.05
N SER A 170 -0.33 12.54 -13.10
CA SER A 170 0.39 13.81 -13.06
C SER A 170 -0.59 14.97 -13.22
N LEU A 171 -1.22 15.37 -12.12
CA LEU A 171 -2.04 16.57 -12.03
C LEU A 171 -1.28 17.63 -11.23
N LYS A 172 -1.13 18.82 -11.80
CA LYS A 172 -0.42 19.94 -11.18
C LYS A 172 -1.05 20.29 -9.81
N GLU A 173 -2.36 20.14 -9.75
CA GLU A 173 -3.22 20.43 -8.59
C GLU A 173 -2.95 19.47 -7.42
N ILE A 174 -2.64 18.19 -7.69
CA ILE A 174 -2.29 17.21 -6.65
C ILE A 174 -0.92 17.53 -6.05
N GLU A 175 0.04 17.95 -6.87
CA GLU A 175 1.35 18.36 -6.39
C GLU A 175 1.25 19.66 -5.56
N GLU A 176 0.45 20.63 -6.00
CA GLU A 176 0.16 21.85 -5.24
C GLU A 176 -0.50 21.52 -3.88
N LEU A 177 -1.44 20.58 -3.85
CA LEU A 177 -2.07 20.12 -2.62
C LEU A 177 -1.06 19.43 -1.68
N LYS A 178 -0.24 18.54 -2.22
CA LYS A 178 0.83 17.87 -1.46
C LYS A 178 1.75 18.90 -0.82
N VAL A 179 2.17 19.91 -1.59
CA VAL A 179 3.00 21.02 -1.09
C VAL A 179 2.28 21.79 0.01
N ALA A 180 0.96 22.02 -0.10
CA ALA A 180 0.17 22.69 0.92
C ALA A 180 0.10 21.86 2.23
N TYR A 181 -0.17 20.56 2.15
CA TYR A 181 -0.17 19.67 3.32
C TYR A 181 1.21 19.61 3.99
N VAL A 182 2.28 19.42 3.20
CA VAL A 182 3.66 19.42 3.72
C VAL A 182 3.99 20.75 4.39
N SER A 183 3.63 21.87 3.77
CA SER A 183 3.84 23.21 4.34
C SER A 183 3.11 23.36 5.67
N LYS A 184 1.88 22.85 5.79
CA LYS A 184 1.12 22.94 7.02
C LYS A 184 1.69 22.07 8.15
N ILE A 185 2.14 20.86 7.83
CA ILE A 185 2.85 20.02 8.79
C ILE A 185 4.14 20.72 9.24
N ASN A 186 4.88 21.34 8.32
CA ASN A 186 6.07 22.12 8.66
C ASN A 186 5.75 23.29 9.61
N GLU A 187 4.72 24.08 9.32
CA GLU A 187 4.26 25.16 10.22
C GLU A 187 3.93 24.61 11.61
N THR A 188 3.23 23.48 11.66
CA THR A 188 2.85 22.83 12.93
C THR A 188 4.10 22.40 13.69
N ILE A 189 5.03 21.68 13.05
CA ILE A 189 6.30 21.27 13.65
C ILE A 189 7.08 22.49 14.18
N ILE A 190 7.18 23.57 13.41
CA ILE A 190 7.88 24.78 13.84
C ILE A 190 7.19 25.40 15.06
N SER A 191 5.86 25.51 15.04
CA SER A 191 5.09 26.13 16.13
C SER A 191 5.15 25.38 17.46
N LEU A 192 5.43 24.07 17.40
CA LEU A 192 5.50 23.19 18.55
C LEU A 192 6.86 23.25 19.26
N LYS A 193 7.92 23.81 18.63
CA LYS A 193 9.27 23.90 19.22
C LYS A 193 9.31 24.66 20.55
N ASP A 194 8.41 25.63 20.71
CA ASP A 194 8.31 26.49 21.89
C ASP A 194 7.17 26.07 22.83
N LYS A 195 6.53 24.91 22.60
CA LYS A 195 5.40 24.41 23.41
C LYS A 195 5.87 23.43 24.48
N PRO A 196 5.08 23.25 25.57
CA PRO A 196 5.33 22.19 26.55
C PRO A 196 5.39 20.81 25.88
N SER A 197 6.27 19.93 26.37
CA SER A 197 6.53 18.62 25.77
C SER A 197 5.27 17.77 25.59
N ASP A 198 4.35 17.79 26.56
CA ASP A 198 3.09 17.02 26.47
C ASP A 198 2.22 17.47 25.29
N LEU A 199 2.15 18.78 25.04
CA LEU A 199 1.39 19.34 23.93
C LEU A 199 2.06 19.01 22.59
N ALA A 200 3.39 19.12 22.50
CA ALA A 200 4.15 18.69 21.33
C ALA A 200 3.95 17.20 21.03
N ILE A 201 4.03 16.34 22.04
CA ILE A 201 3.79 14.89 21.91
C ILE A 201 2.39 14.64 21.36
N SER A 202 1.36 15.25 21.93
CA SER A 202 -0.03 15.04 21.50
C SER A 202 -0.25 15.44 20.03
N SER A 203 0.33 16.57 19.61
CA SER A 203 0.19 17.08 18.25
C SER A 203 0.97 16.23 17.24
N ILE A 204 2.20 15.81 17.59
CA ILE A 204 3.00 14.92 16.73
C ILE A 204 2.35 13.55 16.61
N LYS A 205 1.74 13.02 17.69
CA LYS A 205 0.95 11.80 17.63
C LYS A 205 -0.17 11.89 16.61
N LYS A 206 -0.93 12.99 16.60
CA LYS A 206 -1.99 13.23 15.61
C LYS A 206 -1.44 13.30 14.18
N ILE A 207 -0.29 13.93 13.98
CA ILE A 207 0.39 13.98 12.67
C ILE A 207 0.75 12.56 12.18
N LEU A 208 1.18 11.70 13.09
CA LEU A 208 1.65 10.35 12.77
C LEU A 208 0.56 9.27 12.88
N GLU A 209 -0.63 9.68 13.32
CA GLU A 209 -1.78 8.81 13.50
C GLU A 209 -2.13 8.15 12.16
N ASN A 210 -2.46 6.86 12.21
CA ASN A 210 -2.72 5.99 11.06
C ASN A 210 -1.51 5.55 10.21
N LYS A 211 -0.33 6.17 10.34
CA LYS A 211 0.90 5.64 9.72
C LYS A 211 1.58 4.60 10.60
N TYR A 212 1.58 4.82 11.91
CA TYR A 212 2.23 3.92 12.87
C TYR A 212 1.25 3.33 13.88
N PRO A 213 1.53 2.12 14.42
CA PRO A 213 0.70 1.51 15.46
C PRO A 213 0.62 2.36 16.72
N THR A 214 -0.53 2.35 17.40
CA THR A 214 -0.74 3.09 18.65
C THR A 214 0.26 2.70 19.74
N ASP A 215 0.61 1.42 19.84
CA ASP A 215 1.59 0.91 20.82
C ASP A 215 2.98 1.53 20.63
N TYR A 216 3.38 1.80 19.38
CA TYR A 216 4.61 2.51 19.09
C TYR A 216 4.53 3.99 19.50
N LEU A 217 3.41 4.66 19.22
CA LEU A 217 3.24 6.07 19.56
C LEU A 217 3.25 6.32 21.08
N VAL A 218 3.09 5.29 21.91
CA VAL A 218 3.25 5.41 23.37
C VAL A 218 4.56 4.81 23.89
N SER A 219 5.41 4.27 23.01
CA SER A 219 6.66 3.63 23.39
C SER A 219 7.74 4.63 23.82
N GLU A 220 8.72 4.15 24.58
CA GLU A 220 9.85 4.97 24.98
C GLU A 220 10.69 5.43 23.78
N GLU A 221 10.84 4.61 22.75
CA GLU A 221 11.57 4.98 21.52
C GLU A 221 10.96 6.21 20.88
N PHE A 222 9.63 6.26 20.77
CA PHE A 222 8.91 7.42 20.25
C PHE A 222 8.99 8.63 21.18
N LEU A 223 8.73 8.43 22.48
CA LEU A 223 8.78 9.53 23.46
C LEU A 223 10.19 10.16 23.55
N ASN A 224 11.25 9.36 23.40
CA ASN A 224 12.62 9.85 23.37
C ASN A 224 12.91 10.75 22.15
N ILE A 225 12.19 10.62 21.02
CA ILE A 225 12.30 11.57 19.90
C ILE A 225 11.89 12.97 20.35
N ILE A 226 10.85 13.05 21.17
CA ILE A 226 10.15 14.31 21.48
C ILE A 226 10.67 14.95 22.77
N ILE A 227 11.01 14.14 23.78
CA ILE A 227 11.36 14.61 25.14
C ILE A 227 12.83 15.01 25.28
N LYS A 228 13.78 14.30 24.64
CA LYS A 228 15.23 14.46 24.87
C LYS A 228 15.92 15.33 23.82
N ASP A 229 15.53 16.60 23.72
CA ASP A 229 16.16 17.66 22.92
C ASP A 229 16.26 17.45 21.39
N ASN A 230 16.03 16.25 20.87
CA ASN A 230 16.03 15.95 19.44
C ASN A 230 14.89 16.63 18.69
N TYR A 231 13.79 16.93 19.37
CA TYR A 231 12.66 17.62 18.76
C TYR A 231 13.04 18.98 18.16
N LYS A 232 13.95 19.72 18.81
CA LYS A 232 14.42 21.01 18.30
C LYS A 232 15.12 20.89 16.94
N ASN A 233 15.71 19.72 16.67
CA ASN A 233 16.39 19.38 15.41
C ASN A 233 15.41 18.93 14.31
N ILE A 234 14.13 18.72 14.62
CA ILE A 234 13.10 18.41 13.63
C ILE A 234 12.65 19.74 13.01
N GLU A 235 13.15 20.04 11.82
CA GLU A 235 12.89 21.30 11.13
C GLU A 235 11.69 21.26 10.19
N ASN A 236 11.33 20.06 9.74
CA ASN A 236 10.30 19.86 8.73
C ASN A 236 9.77 18.42 8.75
N TYR A 237 8.76 18.17 7.93
CA TYR A 237 8.09 16.91 7.66
C TYR A 237 9.07 15.78 7.33
N ASN A 238 10.05 16.00 6.46
CA ASN A 238 11.02 14.97 6.07
C ASN A 238 11.90 14.57 7.24
N ALA A 239 12.37 15.53 8.03
CA ALA A 239 13.14 15.25 9.24
C ALA A 239 12.29 14.47 10.26
N LEU A 240 11.03 14.87 10.46
CA LEU A 240 10.12 14.16 11.38
C LEU A 240 9.94 12.70 10.96
N LEU A 241 9.75 12.47 9.67
CA LEU A 241 9.63 11.12 9.12
C LEU A 241 10.90 10.31 9.32
N GLU A 242 12.06 10.84 8.95
CA GLU A 242 13.32 10.13 9.07
C GLU A 242 13.60 9.71 10.53
N PHE A 243 13.37 10.61 11.48
CA PHE A 243 13.53 10.29 12.90
C PHE A 243 12.52 9.24 13.38
N THR A 244 11.26 9.37 12.97
CA THR A 244 10.19 8.45 13.36
C THR A 244 10.40 7.06 12.75
N ASP A 245 10.82 6.97 11.50
CA ASP A 245 11.13 5.70 10.83
C ASP A 245 12.29 4.97 11.50
N LYS A 246 13.35 5.70 11.87
CA LYS A 246 14.49 5.16 12.63
C LYS A 246 14.07 4.64 14.00
N ALA A 247 13.30 5.42 14.75
CA ALA A 247 12.81 5.02 16.06
C ALA A 247 11.83 3.84 15.98
N TYR A 248 10.98 3.79 14.95
CA TYR A 248 10.06 2.68 14.72
C TYR A 248 10.80 1.39 14.35
N LEU A 249 11.89 1.47 13.58
CA LEU A 249 12.76 0.33 13.35
C LEU A 249 13.32 -0.22 14.67
N VAL A 250 13.84 0.65 15.54
CA VAL A 250 14.41 0.25 16.83
C VAL A 250 13.35 -0.35 17.75
N TYR A 251 12.17 0.27 17.83
CA TYR A 251 11.02 -0.28 18.56
C TYR A 251 10.71 -1.70 18.10
N ARG A 252 10.52 -1.92 16.79
CA ARG A 252 10.25 -3.25 16.23
C ARG A 252 11.38 -4.23 16.52
N PHE A 253 12.63 -3.78 16.47
CA PHE A 253 13.78 -4.61 16.80
C PHE A 253 13.76 -5.04 18.26
N ASN A 254 13.48 -4.12 19.19
CA ASN A 254 13.43 -4.38 20.64
C ASN A 254 12.32 -5.38 20.99
N ILE A 255 11.10 -5.19 20.47
CA ILE A 255 9.95 -6.05 20.81
C ILE A 255 9.98 -7.42 20.11
N SER A 256 10.79 -7.57 19.05
CA SER A 256 10.90 -8.85 18.32
C SER A 256 11.54 -9.92 19.20
N SER A 257 10.92 -11.09 19.25
CA SER A 257 11.34 -12.18 20.14
C SER A 257 12.33 -13.15 19.49
N SER A 258 12.23 -13.33 18.17
CA SER A 258 13.06 -14.27 17.42
C SER A 258 14.17 -13.58 16.63
N LEU A 259 15.27 -14.34 16.40
CA LEU A 259 16.35 -13.90 15.52
C LEU A 259 15.85 -13.58 14.11
N GLU A 260 14.96 -14.43 13.57
CA GLU A 260 14.40 -14.26 12.23
C GLU A 260 13.61 -12.96 12.09
N GLU A 261 12.77 -12.61 13.08
CA GLU A 261 12.04 -11.35 13.10
C GLU A 261 12.99 -10.14 13.18
N LYS A 262 14.00 -10.19 14.05
CA LYS A 262 15.00 -9.12 14.17
C LYS A 262 15.76 -8.89 12.86
N ILE A 263 16.09 -9.96 12.13
CA ILE A 263 16.67 -9.88 10.78
C ILE A 263 15.68 -9.23 9.79
N LYS A 264 14.41 -9.64 9.81
CA LYS A 264 13.34 -9.04 8.97
C LYS A 264 13.16 -7.56 9.22
N VAL A 265 13.23 -7.10 10.47
CA VAL A 265 13.16 -5.68 10.81
C VAL A 265 14.28 -4.88 10.14
N LEU A 266 15.51 -5.40 10.18
CA LEU A 266 16.68 -4.75 9.59
C LEU A 266 16.70 -4.75 8.04
N TYR A 267 15.86 -5.57 7.39
CA TYR A 267 15.69 -5.52 5.94
C TYR A 267 14.90 -4.31 5.44
N SER A 268 14.24 -3.56 6.32
CA SER A 268 13.59 -2.31 5.90
C SER A 268 14.62 -1.32 5.34
N ASN A 269 14.23 -0.53 4.33
CA ASN A 269 15.07 0.33 3.46
C ASN A 269 15.96 1.39 4.16
N LEU A 270 16.12 1.33 5.48
CA LEU A 270 16.78 2.33 6.30
C LEU A 270 18.30 2.09 6.47
N ILE A 271 18.84 0.93 6.03
CA ILE A 271 20.25 0.57 6.28
C ILE A 271 20.89 -0.12 5.06
N PRO A 272 21.27 0.64 4.01
CA PRO A 272 21.80 0.10 2.75
C PRO A 272 22.97 -0.87 2.94
N ASN A 273 23.94 -0.51 3.81
CA ASN A 273 25.12 -1.33 4.08
C ASN A 273 24.79 -2.69 4.71
N TYR A 274 23.65 -2.82 5.41
CA TYR A 274 23.21 -4.10 5.95
C TYR A 274 22.56 -4.96 4.87
N ILE A 275 21.76 -4.35 3.99
CA ILE A 275 21.03 -5.02 2.91
C ILE A 275 22.00 -5.72 1.94
N GLU A 276 23.15 -5.11 1.67
CA GLU A 276 24.18 -5.65 0.77
C GLU A 276 24.93 -6.86 1.35
N LEU A 277 24.81 -7.15 2.65
CA LEU A 277 25.49 -8.28 3.26
C LEU A 277 24.87 -9.63 2.82
N PRO A 278 25.70 -10.67 2.57
CA PRO A 278 25.24 -12.06 2.53
C PRO A 278 24.43 -12.46 3.77
N ILE A 279 23.45 -13.37 3.60
CA ILE A 279 22.51 -13.79 4.66
C ILE A 279 23.24 -14.28 5.92
N ILE A 280 24.30 -15.07 5.77
CA ILE A 280 25.08 -15.60 6.91
C ILE A 280 25.69 -14.46 7.75
N LEU A 281 26.12 -13.39 7.08
CA LEU A 281 26.72 -12.23 7.75
C LEU A 281 25.65 -11.33 8.39
N LYS A 282 24.45 -11.27 7.81
CA LYS A 282 23.29 -10.61 8.41
C LYS A 282 22.87 -11.25 9.72
N GLU A 283 22.82 -12.59 9.77
CA GLU A 283 22.58 -13.35 11.00
C GLU A 283 23.66 -13.07 12.05
N TYR A 284 24.94 -13.07 11.63
CA TYR A 284 26.04 -12.74 12.53
C TYR A 284 25.92 -11.33 13.11
N VAL A 285 25.59 -10.32 12.29
CA VAL A 285 25.37 -8.94 12.77
C VAL A 285 24.27 -8.87 13.83
N VAL A 286 23.13 -9.54 13.61
CA VAL A 286 22.03 -9.52 14.59
C VAL A 286 22.40 -10.26 15.86
N ASN A 287 23.10 -11.40 15.76
CA ASN A 287 23.62 -12.11 16.93
C ASN A 287 24.57 -11.21 17.75
N GLN A 288 25.45 -10.46 17.09
CA GLN A 288 26.34 -9.50 17.78
C GLN A 288 25.54 -8.38 18.46
N LEU A 289 24.50 -7.84 17.82
CA LEU A 289 23.62 -6.85 18.44
C LEU A 289 22.95 -7.39 19.71
N ILE A 290 22.41 -8.61 19.66
CA ILE A 290 21.76 -9.28 20.80
C ILE A 290 22.77 -9.51 21.93
N VAL A 291 24.01 -9.89 21.62
CA VAL A 291 25.06 -10.13 22.62
C VAL A 291 25.53 -8.82 23.27
N ILE A 292 25.61 -7.72 22.52
CA ILE A 292 26.12 -6.43 23.03
C ILE A 292 25.12 -5.74 23.97
N LYS A 293 23.83 -5.83 23.68
CA LYS A 293 22.77 -5.33 24.55
C LYS A 293 21.80 -6.46 24.78
N GLU A 294 21.88 -7.04 25.97
CA GLU A 294 21.19 -8.29 26.34
C GLU A 294 19.73 -8.33 25.87
N GLN A 295 18.99 -7.21 25.88
CA GLN A 295 17.60 -7.16 25.36
C GLN A 295 17.12 -5.83 24.74
N TYR A 296 17.73 -4.66 25.02
CA TYR A 296 17.11 -3.37 24.67
C TYR A 296 18.11 -2.31 24.18
N PHE A 297 17.75 -1.64 23.08
CA PHE A 297 18.50 -0.53 22.51
C PHE A 297 17.69 0.78 22.55
N ILE A 298 18.35 1.88 22.90
CA ILE A 298 17.82 3.21 22.61
C ILE A 298 18.26 3.68 21.22
N VAL A 299 17.44 4.53 20.58
CA VAL A 299 17.62 4.95 19.19
C VAL A 299 19.00 5.57 18.93
N SER A 300 19.49 6.40 19.85
CA SER A 300 20.78 7.09 19.72
C SER A 300 21.98 6.13 19.69
N GLU A 301 21.87 4.98 20.34
CA GLU A 301 22.95 3.98 20.41
C GLU A 301 22.87 2.96 19.28
N PHE A 302 21.66 2.58 18.88
CA PHE A 302 21.42 1.45 17.98
C PHE A 302 22.19 1.55 16.66
N PHE A 303 22.07 2.68 15.96
CA PHE A 303 22.68 2.87 14.65
C PHE A 303 24.20 2.95 14.72
N GLU A 304 24.77 3.50 15.81
CA GLU A 304 26.21 3.52 16.01
C GLU A 304 26.75 2.10 16.19
N VAL A 305 26.15 1.33 17.10
CA VAL A 305 26.55 -0.06 17.37
C VAL A 305 26.40 -0.91 16.10
N LEU A 306 25.26 -0.84 15.43
CA LEU A 306 25.02 -1.58 14.20
C LEU A 306 26.04 -1.25 13.11
N ASN A 307 26.31 0.03 12.86
CA ASN A 307 27.29 0.45 11.86
C ASN A 307 28.71 -0.02 12.21
N ASN A 308 29.07 -0.03 13.49
CA ASN A 308 30.36 -0.54 13.94
C ASN A 308 30.48 -2.06 13.71
N ILE A 309 29.42 -2.83 13.96
CA ILE A 309 29.40 -4.27 13.68
C ILE A 309 29.50 -4.52 12.17
N ILE A 310 28.70 -3.83 11.35
CA ILE A 310 28.75 -3.97 9.88
C ILE A 310 30.15 -3.66 9.36
N LYS A 311 30.80 -2.60 9.84
CA LYS A 311 32.18 -2.27 9.45
C LYS A 311 33.16 -3.38 9.81
N LYS A 312 33.09 -3.92 11.02
CA LYS A 312 33.94 -5.05 11.46
C LYS A 312 33.74 -6.27 10.56
N VAL A 313 32.49 -6.66 10.33
CA VAL A 313 32.13 -7.77 9.46
C VAL A 313 32.68 -7.58 8.04
N ASN A 314 32.55 -6.38 7.48
CA ASN A 314 33.09 -6.07 6.14
C ASN A 314 34.62 -6.11 6.10
N MET A 315 35.31 -5.70 7.17
CA MET A 315 36.77 -5.79 7.26
C MET A 315 37.23 -7.24 7.34
N GLU A 316 36.64 -8.04 8.23
CA GLU A 316 36.97 -9.46 8.43
C GLU A 316 36.72 -10.29 7.17
N ASN A 317 35.65 -10.00 6.41
CA ASN A 317 35.40 -10.67 5.13
C ASN A 317 36.39 -10.26 4.03
N LYS A 318 36.82 -9.01 3.98
CA LYS A 318 37.88 -8.59 3.04
C LYS A 318 39.23 -9.22 3.37
N SER A 319 39.51 -9.46 4.66
CA SER A 319 40.73 -10.16 5.10
C SER A 319 40.72 -11.67 4.78
N ASN A 320 39.53 -12.28 4.72
CA ASN A 320 39.36 -13.70 4.40
C ASN A 320 39.05 -13.98 2.91
N ALA A 321 38.88 -12.94 2.09
CA ALA A 321 38.79 -13.08 0.65
C ALA A 321 40.19 -13.42 0.10
N ILE A 322 40.43 -14.72 -0.08
CA ILE A 322 41.60 -15.21 -0.82
C ILE A 322 41.53 -14.56 -2.22
N PRO A 323 42.58 -13.84 -2.67
CA PRO A 323 42.63 -13.38 -4.05
C PRO A 323 42.60 -14.61 -4.96
N ILE A 324 41.62 -14.69 -5.85
CA ILE A 324 41.55 -15.73 -6.89
C ILE A 324 42.66 -15.50 -7.90
#